data_AF-A0A955AR80-F1
#
_entry.id   AF-A0A955AR80-F1
#
_cell.length_a   1.000
_cell.length_b   1.000
_cell.length_c   1.000
_cell.angle_alpha   90.00
_cell.angle_beta   90.00
_cell.angle_gamma   90.00
#
_symmetry.space_group_name_H-M   'P 1'
#
loop_
_entity.id
_entity.type
_entity.pdbx_description
1 polymer ?
#
loop_
_entity_poly.entity_id
_entity_poly.type
_entity_poly.pdbx_seq_one_letter_code
_entity_poly.pdbx_strand_id
1 'polypeptide(L)'
;MFRNFLWQVMAILCLVPATAGAQFTGDPHDHPLGDDFVESGSRLRFQLGDRWQRTATNGSGLGQGDPTTLTWGIVPDGTQIVAFVSNEVDGRSDLNSYLDEKFGDRSAWLPLFEGVFDRWSELSGLSYVYEARDDGRPIQEANSHPGVLGVRADIRIAGHVVGDGPLLAYSHFPDRGDIVFDTGDGFDVDPGALLFRNLVAHEHGHGLGLYHTISDDSRALMQPFVSPAFDGPQFDDILGVQRNYGDALEKKGGNDSLAKAHFLGALSAQQKLSIGTDAFLTRVFPEQTDFVSIDDDSDIDVYAFEVTSPQNVSLWLRPMGPTYLEGPQQGTQTVLNTSALNDLALELLDSSGSVIGLSTSGEIGEEERIEDVLLMPGHRYFARITGADNAAQMYRLDVGDLTVAELGDFDANGFLDVTDIEALSDAVRSESNDLRFDVNGDQLVNADDRFVWVNDLKKTYFGDSNLDGEFNSSDLVIGFSAGEFEDDIPLNSTWATGDWNGDLEFGTGDLVLAFQADGFEKGRRPDASVQSVPEPKVPFAWMVLLASWRIRRQMVRTVRKS
;
A
#
# COMPACT_ATOMS: atom_id res chain seq x y z
N MET A 1 -38.86 23.28 1.36
CA MET A 1 -39.24 22.27 2.37
C MET A 1 -39.58 21.01 1.60
N PHE A 2 -38.66 20.04 1.61
CA PHE A 2 -38.72 18.70 1.00
C PHE A 2 -38.94 18.60 -0.51
N ARG A 3 -37.82 18.54 -1.26
CA ARG A 3 -37.51 17.64 -2.39
C ARG A 3 -36.27 18.15 -3.14
N ASN A 4 -35.37 17.24 -3.50
CA ASN A 4 -34.11 17.40 -4.26
C ASN A 4 -32.81 17.43 -3.42
N PHE A 5 -32.59 16.37 -2.66
CA PHE A 5 -31.25 15.94 -2.22
C PHE A 5 -31.15 14.44 -2.57
N LEU A 6 -30.75 14.15 -3.82
CA LEU A 6 -30.40 12.81 -4.30
C LEU A 6 -29.40 13.01 -5.45
N TRP A 7 -28.17 12.55 -5.22
CA TRP A 7 -27.14 12.17 -6.18
C TRP A 7 -26.64 13.22 -7.19
N GLN A 8 -25.48 13.80 -6.89
CA GLN A 8 -24.48 14.19 -7.90
C GLN A 8 -23.14 13.56 -7.53
N VAL A 9 -23.03 12.26 -7.80
CA VAL A 9 -21.76 11.61 -8.10
C VAL A 9 -21.42 12.07 -9.52
N MET A 10 -20.43 12.97 -9.67
CA MET A 10 -19.80 13.18 -10.97
C MET A 10 -18.80 12.06 -11.19
N ALA A 11 -19.30 10.91 -11.65
CA ALA A 11 -18.48 9.98 -12.41
C ALA A 11 -18.17 10.66 -13.75
N ILE A 12 -16.91 10.99 -13.99
CA ILE A 12 -16.44 11.40 -15.32
C ILE A 12 -16.47 10.13 -16.18
N LEU A 13 -17.35 10.14 -17.19
CA LEU A 13 -17.59 8.99 -18.06
C LEU A 13 -16.39 8.70 -18.97
N CYS A 14 -15.88 7.48 -18.91
CA CYS A 14 -15.35 6.77 -20.07
C CYS A 14 -16.30 5.58 -20.34
N LEU A 15 -17.34 5.77 -21.17
CA LEU A 15 -18.25 4.69 -21.57
C LEU A 15 -18.75 4.89 -23.00
N VAL A 16 -18.91 3.80 -23.74
CA VAL A 16 -19.79 3.72 -24.92
C VAL A 16 -20.87 2.66 -24.64
N PRO A 17 -22.13 2.90 -25.04
CA PRO A 17 -23.28 2.23 -24.45
C PRO A 17 -23.56 0.86 -25.08
N ALA A 18 -24.25 0.03 -24.31
CA ALA A 18 -24.89 -1.18 -24.81
C ALA A 18 -25.91 -0.86 -25.92
N THR A 19 -25.62 -1.24 -27.17
CA THR A 19 -26.65 -1.69 -28.11
C THR A 19 -26.11 -2.79 -29.03
N ALA A 20 -26.99 -3.75 -29.33
CA ALA A 20 -26.71 -5.01 -29.99
C ALA A 20 -26.13 -4.88 -31.42
N GLY A 21 -25.17 -5.76 -31.72
CA GLY A 21 -24.96 -6.31 -33.05
C GLY A 21 -24.25 -5.41 -34.05
N ALA A 22 -22.93 -5.26 -33.91
CA ALA A 22 -22.04 -5.04 -35.05
C ALA A 22 -20.63 -5.53 -34.70
N GLN A 23 -20.12 -6.50 -35.46
CA GLN A 23 -18.70 -6.85 -35.46
C GLN A 23 -17.91 -5.59 -35.86
N PHE A 24 -17.07 -5.09 -34.96
CA PHE A 24 -16.08 -4.06 -35.29
C PHE A 24 -14.68 -4.58 -34.99
N THR A 25 -13.88 -4.42 -36.02
CA THR A 25 -12.47 -4.75 -36.18
C THR A 25 -11.61 -3.75 -35.41
N GLY A 26 -10.68 -4.24 -34.58
CA GLY A 26 -9.44 -3.58 -34.16
C GLY A 26 -9.56 -2.20 -33.53
N ASP A 27 -9.56 -2.16 -32.20
CA ASP A 27 -9.27 -0.96 -31.40
C ASP A 27 -7.73 -0.80 -31.29
N PRO A 28 -7.13 0.36 -31.65
CA PRO A 28 -5.68 0.58 -31.63
C PRO A 28 -5.13 1.21 -30.34
N HIS A 29 -5.88 1.24 -29.23
CA HIS A 29 -5.40 1.87 -27.99
C HIS A 29 -4.53 0.99 -27.07
N ASP A 30 -4.33 -0.27 -27.45
CA ASP A 30 -3.16 -1.06 -27.08
C ASP A 30 -2.44 -1.41 -28.38
N HIS A 31 -1.31 -0.76 -28.69
CA HIS A 31 -0.43 -1.22 -29.76
C HIS A 31 0.76 -1.99 -29.19
N PRO A 32 1.12 -3.11 -29.83
CA PRO A 32 1.75 -4.24 -29.19
C PRO A 32 3.26 -4.06 -29.16
N LEU A 33 3.85 -4.09 -27.97
CA LEU A 33 5.24 -4.51 -27.83
C LEU A 33 5.26 -5.93 -27.30
N GLY A 34 5.66 -6.85 -28.17
CA GLY A 34 6.25 -8.13 -27.78
C GLY A 34 5.26 -9.21 -27.36
N ASP A 35 4.67 -9.85 -28.36
CA ASP A 35 4.26 -11.26 -28.29
C ASP A 35 5.50 -12.19 -28.32
N ASP A 36 6.51 -11.86 -27.51
CA ASP A 36 7.76 -12.62 -27.39
C ASP A 36 7.88 -13.12 -25.94
N PHE A 37 7.69 -14.43 -25.80
CA PHE A 37 7.89 -15.25 -24.61
C PHE A 37 6.88 -15.05 -23.47
N VAL A 38 5.75 -15.75 -23.61
CA VAL A 38 4.97 -16.24 -22.47
C VAL A 38 5.87 -17.18 -21.66
N GLU A 39 6.50 -16.66 -20.61
CA GLU A 39 6.76 -17.47 -19.44
C GLU A 39 5.42 -17.60 -18.71
N SER A 40 4.89 -18.83 -18.68
CA SER A 40 3.57 -19.13 -18.15
C SER A 40 3.54 -18.89 -16.65
N GLY A 41 2.92 -17.78 -16.21
CA GLY A 41 2.57 -17.56 -14.80
C GLY A 41 2.39 -16.08 -14.40
N SER A 42 3.32 -15.19 -14.78
CA SER A 42 3.41 -13.84 -14.20
C SER A 42 2.42 -12.82 -14.78
N ARG A 43 2.11 -12.87 -16.08
CA ARG A 43 1.11 -11.96 -16.70
C ARG A 43 -0.35 -12.19 -16.23
N LEU A 44 -0.60 -13.14 -15.33
CA LEU A 44 -1.95 -13.48 -14.85
C LEU A 44 -2.30 -12.87 -13.50
N ARG A 45 -1.33 -12.39 -12.70
CA ARG A 45 -1.54 -11.87 -11.34
C ARG A 45 -1.06 -10.43 -11.25
N PHE A 46 -1.85 -9.57 -10.62
CA PHE A 46 -1.63 -8.12 -10.45
C PHE A 46 -1.39 -7.37 -11.79
N GLN A 47 -1.82 -7.97 -12.90
CA GLN A 47 -1.49 -7.59 -14.29
C GLN A 47 -0.03 -7.11 -14.45
N LEU A 48 0.92 -7.91 -13.98
CA LEU A 48 2.32 -7.50 -13.86
C LEU A 48 3.10 -7.64 -15.18
N GLY A 49 3.84 -6.58 -15.51
CA GLY A 49 4.76 -6.48 -16.65
C GLY A 49 6.23 -6.54 -16.28
N ASP A 50 7.06 -6.17 -17.27
CA ASP A 50 8.51 -5.99 -17.08
C ASP A 50 8.80 -4.86 -16.09
N ARG A 51 10.03 -4.86 -15.56
CA ARG A 51 10.54 -3.90 -14.58
C ARG A 51 11.79 -3.17 -15.06
N TRP A 52 12.26 -2.19 -14.30
CA TRP A 52 13.50 -1.46 -14.60
C TRP A 52 14.71 -2.41 -14.60
N GLN A 53 15.37 -2.57 -15.75
CA GLN A 53 16.59 -3.36 -15.87
C GLN A 53 17.84 -2.51 -15.62
N ARG A 54 17.69 -1.18 -15.74
CA ARG A 54 18.76 -0.23 -15.47
C ARG A 54 18.26 1.14 -15.03
N THR A 55 19.00 1.79 -14.13
CA THR A 55 18.74 3.20 -13.77
C THR A 55 20.02 4.04 -13.82
N ALA A 56 19.89 5.36 -13.76
CA ALA A 56 21.02 6.28 -13.62
C ALA A 56 21.84 6.00 -12.35
N THR A 57 21.19 5.52 -11.29
CA THR A 57 21.81 5.27 -9.98
C THR A 57 22.39 3.87 -9.90
N ASN A 58 21.60 2.84 -10.21
CA ASN A 58 21.98 1.44 -10.03
C ASN A 58 22.85 0.91 -11.17
N GLY A 59 22.82 1.54 -12.35
CA GLY A 59 23.38 0.96 -13.56
C GLY A 59 22.52 -0.21 -14.04
N SER A 60 23.10 -1.11 -14.83
CA SER A 60 22.40 -2.30 -15.36
C SER A 60 22.55 -3.52 -14.45
N GLY A 61 21.68 -4.51 -14.65
CA GLY A 61 21.80 -5.82 -14.00
C GLY A 61 20.95 -5.96 -12.75
N LEU A 62 19.96 -5.08 -12.60
CA LEU A 62 18.86 -5.28 -11.66
C LEU A 62 18.15 -6.59 -12.01
N GLY A 63 17.77 -7.37 -11.00
CA GLY A 63 17.00 -8.61 -11.01
C GLY A 63 15.62 -8.44 -10.35
N GLN A 64 14.78 -9.48 -10.42
CA GLN A 64 13.52 -9.53 -9.67
C GLN A 64 13.80 -9.29 -8.17
N GLY A 65 12.90 -8.64 -7.44
CA GLY A 65 13.11 -8.32 -6.02
C GLY A 65 14.13 -7.21 -5.74
N ASP A 66 15.03 -6.89 -6.70
CA ASP A 66 16.13 -5.96 -6.41
C ASP A 66 15.63 -4.54 -6.06
N PRO A 67 16.08 -3.96 -4.93
CA PRO A 67 15.73 -2.61 -4.55
C PRO A 67 16.28 -1.62 -5.58
N THR A 68 15.39 -0.81 -6.15
CA THR A 68 15.71 0.04 -7.30
C THR A 68 15.61 1.52 -6.95
N THR A 69 16.65 2.30 -7.28
CA THR A 69 16.66 3.76 -7.09
C THR A 69 16.38 4.46 -8.42
N LEU A 70 15.29 5.22 -8.46
CA LEU A 70 14.84 5.99 -9.61
C LEU A 70 15.01 7.48 -9.36
N THR A 71 15.59 8.19 -10.32
CA THR A 71 15.55 9.65 -10.32
C THR A 71 14.28 10.13 -11.03
N TRP A 72 13.62 11.15 -10.49
CA TRP A 72 12.43 11.75 -11.13
C TRP A 72 12.57 13.26 -11.22
N GLY A 73 11.96 13.87 -12.23
CA GLY A 73 12.03 15.31 -12.42
C GLY A 73 10.96 15.86 -13.36
N ILE A 74 10.62 17.14 -13.19
CA ILE A 74 9.70 17.86 -14.06
C ILE A 74 10.51 18.55 -15.16
N VAL A 75 10.20 18.26 -16.43
CA VAL A 75 10.91 18.90 -17.54
C VAL A 75 10.61 20.39 -17.62
N PRO A 76 11.53 21.23 -18.13
CA PRO A 76 11.24 22.64 -18.39
C PRO A 76 10.13 22.80 -19.43
N ASP A 77 9.30 23.82 -19.25
CA ASP A 77 8.37 24.24 -20.31
C ASP A 77 9.12 24.55 -21.60
N GLY A 78 8.51 24.21 -22.73
CA GLY A 78 9.12 24.26 -24.06
C GLY A 78 9.86 22.99 -24.46
N THR A 79 10.08 22.02 -23.57
CA THR A 79 10.65 20.70 -23.92
C THR A 79 9.75 20.01 -24.95
N GLN A 80 10.32 19.49 -26.03
CA GLN A 80 9.54 18.86 -27.10
C GLN A 80 8.93 17.54 -26.60
N ILE A 81 7.66 17.32 -26.91
CA ILE A 81 6.95 16.07 -26.72
C ILE A 81 6.55 15.58 -28.11
N VAL A 82 7.04 14.40 -28.49
CA VAL A 82 6.68 13.75 -29.75
C VAL A 82 5.45 12.91 -29.52
N ALA A 83 4.46 13.03 -30.40
CA ALA A 83 3.20 12.30 -30.27
C ALA A 83 3.45 10.79 -30.12
N PHE A 84 2.77 10.20 -29.14
CA PHE A 84 2.85 8.80 -28.78
C PHE A 84 1.48 8.12 -28.90
N VAL A 85 0.41 8.78 -28.44
CA VAL A 85 -0.94 8.20 -28.48
C VAL A 85 -1.72 8.61 -29.74
N SER A 86 -2.74 7.83 -30.07
CA SER A 86 -3.59 8.12 -31.23
C SER A 86 -4.28 9.48 -31.11
N ASN A 87 -4.19 10.29 -32.17
CA ASN A 87 -4.72 11.66 -32.29
C ASN A 87 -3.95 12.74 -31.51
N GLU A 88 -2.89 12.39 -30.80
CA GLU A 88 -1.94 13.37 -30.28
C GLU A 88 -1.13 13.98 -31.43
N VAL A 89 -0.77 15.25 -31.28
CA VAL A 89 0.14 15.95 -32.18
C VAL A 89 1.38 16.38 -31.42
N ASP A 90 2.53 16.45 -32.11
CA ASP A 90 3.76 16.95 -31.50
C ASP A 90 3.53 18.30 -30.83
N GLY A 91 3.96 18.39 -29.58
CA GLY A 91 3.76 19.57 -28.76
C GLY A 91 5.01 19.94 -27.96
N ARG A 92 4.81 20.84 -27.01
CA ARG A 92 5.84 21.32 -26.10
C ARG A 92 5.26 21.35 -24.72
N SER A 93 6.09 20.96 -23.74
CA SER A 93 5.60 20.95 -22.38
C SER A 93 5.21 22.36 -21.92
N ASP A 94 4.08 22.48 -21.26
CA ASP A 94 3.61 23.67 -20.55
C ASP A 94 3.24 23.37 -19.09
N LEU A 95 3.58 22.17 -18.59
CA LEU A 95 3.17 21.64 -17.30
C LEU A 95 3.55 22.54 -16.11
N ASN A 96 4.73 23.16 -16.10
CA ASN A 96 5.10 24.01 -14.97
C ASN A 96 4.20 25.24 -14.92
N SER A 97 4.04 25.92 -16.06
CA SER A 97 3.15 27.08 -16.14
C SER A 97 1.69 26.73 -15.85
N TYR A 98 1.22 25.57 -16.31
CA TYR A 98 -0.12 25.07 -16.05
C TYR A 98 -0.34 24.82 -14.54
N LEU A 99 0.59 24.11 -13.88
CA LEU A 99 0.49 23.82 -12.45
C LEU A 99 0.69 25.06 -11.58
N ASP A 100 1.55 26.01 -12.00
CA ASP A 100 1.68 27.31 -11.35
C ASP A 100 0.35 28.08 -11.41
N GLU A 101 -0.34 28.11 -12.55
CA GLU A 101 -1.66 28.74 -12.65
C GLU A 101 -2.70 28.03 -11.76
N LYS A 102 -2.65 26.70 -11.71
CA LYS A 102 -3.65 25.90 -11.03
C LYS A 102 -3.52 25.90 -9.51
N PHE A 103 -2.30 25.74 -9.01
CA PHE A 103 -1.98 25.56 -7.59
C PHE A 103 -1.26 26.77 -6.97
N GLY A 104 -0.91 27.78 -7.78
CA GLY A 104 -0.35 29.06 -7.35
C GLY A 104 1.14 29.21 -7.71
N ASP A 105 1.97 28.26 -7.31
CA ASP A 105 3.37 28.16 -7.72
C ASP A 105 3.96 26.76 -7.43
N ARG A 106 5.18 26.53 -7.91
CA ARG A 106 5.93 25.29 -7.67
C ARG A 106 6.02 24.86 -6.22
N SER A 107 6.07 25.78 -5.26
CA SER A 107 6.14 25.41 -3.84
C SER A 107 4.84 24.80 -3.33
N ALA A 108 3.71 25.03 -4.01
CA ALA A 108 2.43 24.43 -3.69
C ALA A 108 2.24 23.05 -4.32
N TRP A 109 2.63 22.86 -5.59
CA TRP A 109 2.35 21.61 -6.31
C TRP A 109 3.49 20.58 -6.31
N LEU A 110 4.75 20.99 -6.19
CA LEU A 110 5.87 20.03 -6.19
C LEU A 110 5.79 19.03 -5.01
N PRO A 111 5.41 19.45 -3.78
CA PRO A 111 5.22 18.53 -2.67
C PRO A 111 4.14 17.45 -2.91
N LEU A 112 3.18 17.69 -3.81
CA LEU A 112 2.16 16.68 -4.16
C LEU A 112 2.80 15.50 -4.90
N PHE A 113 3.74 15.78 -5.80
CA PHE A 113 4.54 14.74 -6.46
C PHE A 113 5.48 14.04 -5.47
N GLU A 114 6.18 14.81 -4.64
CA GLU A 114 7.06 14.27 -3.59
C GLU A 114 6.30 13.26 -2.72
N GLY A 115 5.11 13.62 -2.24
CA GLY A 115 4.27 12.72 -1.44
C GLY A 115 3.87 11.42 -2.16
N VAL A 116 3.59 11.46 -3.47
CA VAL A 116 3.28 10.25 -4.26
C VAL A 116 4.49 9.32 -4.37
N PHE A 117 5.66 9.86 -4.70
CA PHE A 117 6.88 9.07 -4.79
C PHE A 117 7.33 8.55 -3.41
N ASP A 118 7.19 9.37 -2.38
CA ASP A 118 7.45 8.97 -1.00
C ASP A 118 6.56 7.80 -0.59
N ARG A 119 5.27 7.81 -0.96
CA ARG A 119 4.33 6.71 -0.66
C ARG A 119 4.69 5.41 -1.38
N TRP A 120 4.99 5.46 -2.68
CA TRP A 120 5.47 4.28 -3.41
C TRP A 120 6.77 3.72 -2.81
N SER A 121 7.68 4.61 -2.38
CA SER A 121 8.89 4.21 -1.68
C SER A 121 8.54 3.57 -0.34
N GLU A 122 7.70 4.18 0.50
CA GLU A 122 7.37 3.66 1.82
C GLU A 122 6.89 2.19 1.81
N LEU A 123 6.19 1.78 0.74
CA LEU A 123 5.54 0.48 0.62
C LEU A 123 6.34 -0.57 -0.18
N SER A 124 7.55 -0.26 -0.65
CA SER A 124 8.33 -1.17 -1.53
C SER A 124 9.83 -0.93 -1.45
N GLY A 125 10.63 -1.74 -2.14
CA GLY A 125 12.10 -1.59 -2.24
C GLY A 125 12.55 -0.42 -3.13
N LEU A 126 11.60 0.38 -3.65
CA LEU A 126 11.88 1.55 -4.47
C LEU A 126 12.42 2.72 -3.65
N SER A 127 13.39 3.46 -4.22
CA SER A 127 13.88 4.72 -3.65
C SER A 127 13.83 5.82 -4.71
N TYR A 128 13.36 7.01 -4.34
CA TYR A 128 13.23 8.12 -5.28
C TYR A 128 14.19 9.26 -4.95
N VAL A 129 14.76 9.86 -5.99
CA VAL A 129 15.62 11.03 -5.88
C VAL A 129 15.16 12.10 -6.87
N TYR A 130 14.74 13.26 -6.36
CA TYR A 130 14.37 14.37 -7.21
C TYR A 130 15.60 14.96 -7.94
N GLU A 131 15.56 14.97 -9.26
CA GLU A 131 16.54 15.61 -10.15
C GLU A 131 15.96 16.90 -10.72
N ALA A 132 16.41 18.04 -10.19
CA ALA A 132 15.92 19.36 -10.58
C ALA A 132 16.41 19.83 -11.95
N ARG A 133 17.36 19.11 -12.58
CA ARG A 133 17.92 19.47 -13.89
C ARG A 133 17.35 18.59 -14.99
N ASP A 134 17.29 19.18 -16.17
CA ASP A 134 16.95 18.49 -17.39
C ASP A 134 17.72 19.14 -18.54
N ASP A 135 18.15 18.36 -19.53
CA ASP A 135 18.89 18.85 -20.69
C ASP A 135 18.00 19.20 -21.90
N GLY A 136 16.68 19.20 -21.71
CA GLY A 136 15.68 19.62 -22.69
C GLY A 136 15.52 18.65 -23.86
N ARG A 137 15.97 17.40 -23.70
CA ARG A 137 15.83 16.37 -24.73
C ARG A 137 14.35 16.04 -24.97
N PRO A 138 13.95 15.73 -26.21
CA PRO A 138 12.56 15.37 -26.49
C PRO A 138 12.10 14.15 -25.66
N ILE A 139 10.86 14.18 -25.20
CA ILE A 139 10.11 13.00 -24.76
C ILE A 139 9.54 12.35 -26.03
N GLN A 140 9.87 11.09 -26.28
CA GLN A 140 9.56 10.39 -27.54
C GLN A 140 9.62 8.88 -27.37
N GLU A 141 8.83 8.12 -28.15
CA GLU A 141 8.71 6.65 -28.06
C GLU A 141 10.05 5.92 -27.85
N ALA A 142 11.03 6.22 -28.72
CA ALA A 142 12.34 5.62 -28.64
C ALA A 142 13.09 6.08 -27.37
N ASN A 143 13.46 5.12 -26.51
CA ASN A 143 14.31 5.33 -25.34
C ASN A 143 15.78 5.63 -25.70
N SER A 144 16.01 6.72 -26.43
CA SER A 144 17.34 7.16 -26.86
C SER A 144 18.04 8.06 -25.83
N HIS A 145 17.40 8.35 -24.69
CA HIS A 145 17.84 9.36 -23.72
C HIS A 145 17.65 8.88 -22.26
N PRO A 146 18.31 7.79 -21.83
CA PRO A 146 18.15 7.26 -20.45
C PRO A 146 18.60 8.29 -19.40
N GLY A 147 18.17 8.12 -18.15
CA GLY A 147 18.57 8.98 -17.03
C GLY A 147 20.09 9.13 -16.88
N VAL A 148 20.52 10.30 -16.43
CA VAL A 148 21.92 10.66 -16.16
C VAL A 148 22.00 11.54 -14.92
N LEU A 149 22.63 11.04 -13.86
CA LEU A 149 22.78 11.75 -12.60
C LEU A 149 23.33 13.18 -12.77
N GLY A 150 22.62 14.15 -12.20
CA GLY A 150 22.98 15.57 -12.24
C GLY A 150 22.68 16.26 -13.58
N VAL A 151 21.97 15.59 -14.50
CA VAL A 151 21.68 16.08 -15.86
C VAL A 151 20.22 15.85 -16.25
N ARG A 152 19.70 14.63 -16.12
CA ARG A 152 18.34 14.23 -16.55
C ARG A 152 17.86 13.07 -15.69
N ALA A 153 16.62 13.12 -15.24
CA ALA A 153 15.98 12.06 -14.47
C ALA A 153 15.77 10.76 -15.27
N ASP A 154 15.61 9.63 -14.58
CA ASP A 154 15.13 8.38 -15.14
C ASP A 154 13.66 8.52 -15.55
N ILE A 155 12.84 9.11 -14.68
CA ILE A 155 11.42 9.42 -14.90
C ILE A 155 11.29 10.92 -15.17
N ARG A 156 10.84 11.30 -16.36
CA ARG A 156 10.61 12.70 -16.70
C ARG A 156 9.14 12.98 -16.86
N ILE A 157 8.67 14.00 -16.16
CA ILE A 157 7.27 14.36 -16.12
C ILE A 157 7.07 15.64 -16.93
N ALA A 158 6.13 15.59 -17.85
CA ALA A 158 5.77 16.67 -18.73
C ALA A 158 4.26 16.73 -18.91
N GLY A 159 3.80 17.70 -19.67
CA GLY A 159 2.39 17.84 -20.02
C GLY A 159 2.20 18.86 -21.11
N HIS A 160 1.23 18.59 -21.97
CA HIS A 160 0.77 19.42 -23.08
C HIS A 160 -0.65 18.97 -23.47
N VAL A 161 -1.33 19.69 -24.35
CA VAL A 161 -2.66 19.26 -24.82
C VAL A 161 -2.54 17.98 -25.66
N VAL A 162 -3.12 16.87 -25.20
CA VAL A 162 -3.02 15.54 -25.86
C VAL A 162 -4.21 15.28 -26.79
N GLY A 163 -5.31 16.02 -26.67
CA GLY A 163 -6.42 16.04 -27.63
C GLY A 163 -7.73 16.53 -27.01
N ASP A 164 -8.86 16.28 -27.67
CA ASP A 164 -10.22 16.53 -27.13
C ASP A 164 -10.86 15.25 -26.55
N GLY A 165 -10.04 14.26 -26.17
CA GLY A 165 -10.47 12.94 -25.69
C GLY A 165 -10.48 12.83 -24.16
N PRO A 166 -10.95 11.71 -23.58
CA PRO A 166 -11.03 11.54 -22.13
C PRO A 166 -9.70 11.12 -21.46
N LEU A 167 -8.58 11.19 -22.18
CA LEU A 167 -7.27 10.75 -21.70
C LEU A 167 -6.65 11.85 -20.84
N LEU A 168 -6.50 11.59 -19.54
CA LEU A 168 -5.98 12.58 -18.59
C LEU A 168 -4.45 12.65 -18.55
N ALA A 169 -3.79 11.52 -18.78
CA ALA A 169 -2.34 11.38 -18.84
C ALA A 169 -1.99 10.03 -19.48
N TYR A 170 -0.71 9.84 -19.77
CA TYR A 170 -0.14 8.54 -20.10
C TYR A 170 1.31 8.43 -19.60
N SER A 171 1.76 7.19 -19.46
CA SER A 171 3.10 6.88 -18.99
C SER A 171 3.75 5.82 -19.87
N HIS A 172 5.08 5.85 -19.91
CA HIS A 172 5.86 4.81 -20.56
C HIS A 172 6.32 3.78 -19.54
N PHE A 173 6.29 2.51 -19.95
CA PHE A 173 6.78 1.39 -19.15
C PHE A 173 8.27 1.53 -18.74
N PRO A 174 8.76 0.65 -17.84
CA PRO A 174 10.11 0.71 -17.29
C PRO A 174 11.25 0.79 -18.31
N ASP A 175 12.42 1.19 -17.81
CA ASP A 175 13.58 1.68 -18.56
C ASP A 175 13.36 3.00 -19.31
N ARG A 176 12.12 3.53 -19.32
CA ARG A 176 11.82 4.89 -19.77
C ARG A 176 11.02 5.69 -18.75
N GLY A 177 9.86 5.22 -18.29
CA GLY A 177 9.10 5.85 -17.20
C GLY A 177 8.58 7.27 -17.42
N ASP A 178 8.75 7.90 -18.59
CA ASP A 178 8.30 9.28 -18.82
C ASP A 178 6.77 9.37 -18.70
N ILE A 179 6.27 10.38 -17.99
CA ILE A 179 4.84 10.66 -17.80
C ILE A 179 4.47 11.95 -18.55
N VAL A 180 3.35 11.92 -19.29
CA VAL A 180 2.79 13.07 -20.00
C VAL A 180 1.35 13.29 -19.58
N PHE A 181 1.10 14.44 -18.97
CA PHE A 181 -0.23 14.90 -18.57
C PHE A 181 -0.93 15.68 -19.69
N ASP A 182 -2.24 15.47 -19.86
CA ASP A 182 -3.04 16.36 -20.70
C ASP A 182 -3.32 17.68 -19.96
N THR A 183 -2.69 18.76 -20.41
CA THR A 183 -2.89 20.11 -19.86
C THR A 183 -4.06 20.86 -20.50
N GLY A 184 -4.75 20.25 -21.47
CA GLY A 184 -6.04 20.70 -21.98
C GLY A 184 -7.19 20.39 -21.01
N ASP A 185 -7.05 19.32 -20.24
CA ASP A 185 -8.00 18.90 -19.21
C ASP A 185 -7.68 19.52 -17.84
N GLY A 186 -8.73 19.69 -17.02
CA GLY A 186 -8.61 20.33 -15.72
C GLY A 186 -8.30 19.33 -14.60
N PHE A 187 -7.23 19.54 -13.83
CA PHE A 187 -7.06 18.84 -12.53
C PHE A 187 -7.96 19.44 -11.45
N ASP A 188 -8.23 18.69 -10.39
CA ASP A 188 -8.96 19.21 -9.23
C ASP A 188 -8.03 20.01 -8.30
N VAL A 189 -8.60 20.96 -7.57
CA VAL A 189 -7.94 21.81 -6.56
C VAL A 189 -8.57 21.62 -5.18
N ASP A 190 -9.12 20.42 -4.94
CA ASP A 190 -9.62 20.01 -3.65
C ASP A 190 -8.51 20.05 -2.58
N PRO A 191 -8.86 20.16 -1.29
CA PRO A 191 -7.88 20.09 -0.22
C PRO A 191 -7.05 18.80 -0.32
N GLY A 192 -5.74 18.95 -0.56
CA GLY A 192 -4.84 17.81 -0.74
C GLY A 192 -4.73 17.27 -2.18
N ALA A 193 -5.47 17.83 -3.14
CA ALA A 193 -5.40 17.48 -4.56
C ALA A 193 -5.50 15.96 -4.80
N LEU A 194 -6.44 15.29 -4.13
CA LEU A 194 -6.45 13.82 -4.02
C LEU A 194 -6.53 13.14 -5.38
N LEU A 195 -7.43 13.60 -6.24
CA LEU A 195 -7.60 13.03 -7.58
C LEU A 195 -6.33 13.20 -8.43
N PHE A 196 -5.67 14.35 -8.31
CA PHE A 196 -4.41 14.61 -9.00
C PHE A 196 -3.29 13.70 -8.49
N ARG A 197 -3.15 13.54 -7.17
CA ARG A 197 -2.15 12.62 -6.59
C ARG A 197 -2.39 11.18 -7.02
N ASN A 198 -3.64 10.71 -7.05
CA ASN A 198 -3.96 9.37 -7.54
C ASN A 198 -3.68 9.22 -9.04
N LEU A 199 -3.95 10.25 -9.85
CA LEU A 199 -3.55 10.21 -11.26
C LEU A 199 -2.03 10.09 -11.40
N VAL A 200 -1.25 10.92 -10.69
CA VAL A 200 0.22 10.83 -10.68
C VAL A 200 0.67 9.44 -10.23
N ALA A 201 0.07 8.89 -9.17
CA ALA A 201 0.41 7.58 -8.63
C ALA A 201 0.10 6.47 -9.64
N HIS A 202 -1.04 6.54 -10.31
CA HIS A 202 -1.49 5.61 -11.34
C HIS A 202 -0.55 5.59 -12.55
N GLU A 203 -0.27 6.77 -13.12
CA GLU A 203 0.66 6.89 -14.25
C GLU A 203 2.06 6.39 -13.89
N HIS A 204 2.48 6.66 -12.66
CA HIS A 204 3.75 6.14 -12.18
C HIS A 204 3.73 4.61 -12.00
N GLY A 205 2.58 4.01 -11.63
CA GLY A 205 2.40 2.56 -11.58
C GLY A 205 2.71 1.87 -12.91
N HIS A 206 2.30 2.45 -14.04
CA HIS A 206 2.74 2.00 -15.37
C HIS A 206 4.26 2.11 -15.55
N GLY A 207 4.85 3.21 -15.10
CA GLY A 207 6.29 3.41 -15.08
C GLY A 207 7.06 2.42 -14.17
N LEU A 208 6.35 1.67 -13.33
CA LEU A 208 6.88 0.57 -12.52
C LEU A 208 6.60 -0.82 -13.11
N GLY A 209 5.85 -0.91 -14.21
CA GLY A 209 5.54 -2.17 -14.87
C GLY A 209 4.15 -2.73 -14.57
N LEU A 210 3.26 -1.98 -13.91
CA LEU A 210 1.89 -2.41 -13.70
C LEU A 210 1.04 -2.10 -14.93
N TYR A 211 0.31 -3.08 -15.45
CA TYR A 211 -0.75 -2.82 -16.43
C TYR A 211 -2.05 -2.46 -15.73
N HIS A 212 -3.04 -2.03 -16.51
CA HIS A 212 -4.38 -1.86 -15.97
C HIS A 212 -4.95 -3.19 -15.47
N THR A 213 -5.55 -3.15 -14.28
CA THR A 213 -6.35 -4.23 -13.72
C THR A 213 -7.84 -3.85 -13.71
N ILE A 214 -8.73 -4.83 -13.79
CA ILE A 214 -10.16 -4.66 -13.59
C ILE A 214 -10.58 -5.54 -12.43
N SER A 215 -11.29 -4.95 -11.49
CA SER A 215 -11.75 -5.63 -10.28
C SER A 215 -12.98 -4.93 -9.72
N ASP A 216 -14.01 -5.73 -9.44
CA ASP A 216 -15.25 -5.22 -8.85
C ASP A 216 -15.13 -4.98 -7.33
N ASP A 217 -14.08 -5.48 -6.66
CA ASP A 217 -13.97 -5.51 -5.18
C ASP A 217 -12.57 -5.23 -4.58
N SER A 218 -11.49 -5.14 -5.37
CA SER A 218 -10.12 -4.87 -4.85
C SER A 218 -9.80 -3.39 -4.64
N ARG A 219 -10.58 -2.48 -5.25
CA ARG A 219 -10.31 -1.02 -5.26
C ARG A 219 -8.91 -0.64 -5.77
N ALA A 220 -8.23 -1.47 -6.57
CA ALA A 220 -6.88 -1.22 -7.08
C ALA A 220 -6.68 0.18 -7.71
N LEU A 221 -5.52 0.80 -7.46
CA LEU A 221 -5.12 2.08 -8.07
C LEU A 221 -4.99 1.96 -9.59
N MET A 222 -4.50 0.81 -10.07
CA MET A 222 -4.31 0.53 -11.49
C MET A 222 -5.60 0.19 -12.25
N GLN A 223 -6.78 0.44 -11.69
CA GLN A 223 -7.99 0.46 -12.49
C GLN A 223 -7.94 1.59 -13.52
N PRO A 224 -8.45 1.41 -14.75
CA PRO A 224 -8.34 2.39 -15.83
C PRO A 224 -9.17 3.66 -15.60
N PHE A 225 -9.78 3.80 -14.42
CA PHE A 225 -10.53 4.97 -14.01
C PHE A 225 -9.95 5.49 -12.70
N VAL A 226 -9.45 6.73 -12.72
CA VAL A 226 -8.97 7.38 -11.51
C VAL A 226 -10.10 7.52 -10.48
N SER A 227 -9.81 7.16 -9.23
CA SER A 227 -10.78 7.13 -8.14
C SER A 227 -10.34 8.07 -7.01
N PRO A 228 -11.22 8.91 -6.45
CA PRO A 228 -10.94 9.66 -5.22
C PRO A 228 -11.27 8.87 -3.95
N ALA A 229 -11.60 7.57 -4.05
CA ALA A 229 -12.10 6.79 -2.90
C ALA A 229 -11.01 6.31 -1.93
N PHE A 230 -9.73 6.51 -2.27
CA PHE A 230 -8.54 6.12 -1.52
C PHE A 230 -7.39 7.06 -1.89
N ASP A 231 -6.24 6.95 -1.23
CA ASP A 231 -5.07 7.80 -1.47
C ASP A 231 -3.83 6.93 -1.74
N GLY A 232 -3.42 6.87 -3.01
CA GLY A 232 -2.24 6.13 -3.45
C GLY A 232 -2.47 4.63 -3.71
N PRO A 233 -1.37 3.83 -3.75
CA PRO A 233 -1.40 2.41 -4.09
C PRO A 233 -2.23 1.60 -3.11
N GLN A 234 -2.99 0.63 -3.62
CA GLN A 234 -3.80 -0.32 -2.85
C GLN A 234 -3.15 -1.70 -2.86
N PHE A 235 -3.75 -2.69 -2.20
CA PHE A 235 -3.10 -3.97 -1.93
C PHE A 235 -2.54 -4.67 -3.19
N ASP A 236 -3.35 -4.76 -4.25
CA ASP A 236 -2.97 -5.37 -5.53
C ASP A 236 -1.73 -4.70 -6.13
N ASP A 237 -1.73 -3.37 -6.13
CA ASP A 237 -0.64 -2.56 -6.68
C ASP A 237 0.66 -2.72 -5.87
N ILE A 238 0.54 -2.78 -4.54
CA ILE A 238 1.68 -2.96 -3.63
C ILE A 238 2.29 -4.34 -3.83
N LEU A 239 1.47 -5.40 -3.83
CA LEU A 239 1.96 -6.77 -4.00
C LEU A 239 2.62 -6.96 -5.39
N GLY A 240 2.04 -6.37 -6.44
CA GLY A 240 2.65 -6.35 -7.77
C GLY A 240 3.98 -5.61 -7.82
N VAL A 241 4.11 -4.47 -7.13
CA VAL A 241 5.38 -3.73 -7.05
C VAL A 241 6.41 -4.45 -6.18
N GLN A 242 6.03 -5.03 -5.05
CA GLN A 242 6.94 -5.79 -4.19
C GLN A 242 7.47 -7.03 -4.91
N ARG A 243 6.63 -7.69 -5.73
CA ARG A 243 7.09 -8.73 -6.65
C ARG A 243 8.24 -8.24 -7.53
N ASN A 244 8.14 -7.04 -8.13
CA ASN A 244 9.16 -6.54 -9.05
C ASN A 244 10.39 -5.92 -8.38
N TYR A 245 10.25 -5.32 -7.20
CA TYR A 245 11.28 -4.44 -6.62
C TYR A 245 11.58 -4.71 -5.14
N GLY A 246 11.01 -5.78 -4.57
CA GLY A 246 11.14 -6.11 -3.16
C GLY A 246 10.24 -5.27 -2.25
N ASP A 247 10.16 -5.66 -0.98
CA ASP A 247 9.46 -4.90 0.05
C ASP A 247 10.31 -3.73 0.60
N ALA A 248 9.78 -2.99 1.58
CA ALA A 248 10.49 -1.84 2.13
C ALA A 248 11.82 -2.18 2.84
N LEU A 249 11.99 -3.42 3.29
CA LEU A 249 13.17 -3.90 4.02
C LEU A 249 14.31 -4.34 3.09
N GLU A 250 14.02 -4.55 1.80
CA GLU A 250 15.03 -4.77 0.76
C GLU A 250 16.00 -3.58 0.58
N LYS A 251 15.59 -2.40 1.03
CA LYS A 251 16.43 -1.20 0.95
C LYS A 251 17.70 -1.32 1.76
N LYS A 252 18.72 -0.59 1.30
CA LYS A 252 20.06 -0.54 1.93
C LYS A 252 20.73 -1.93 2.00
N GLY A 253 20.33 -2.80 1.06
CA GLY A 253 20.93 -4.09 0.78
C GLY A 253 20.24 -5.28 1.46
N GLY A 254 18.98 -5.11 1.82
CA GLY A 254 18.05 -6.17 2.22
C GLY A 254 18.35 -6.91 3.51
N ASN A 255 17.31 -7.57 4.02
CA ASN A 255 17.34 -8.41 5.22
C ASN A 255 17.60 -9.89 4.91
N ASP A 256 18.05 -10.21 3.70
CA ASP A 256 18.40 -11.53 3.13
C ASP A 256 19.68 -12.17 3.65
N SER A 257 20.17 -11.70 4.81
CA SER A 257 21.25 -12.39 5.53
C SER A 257 21.25 -12.13 7.03
N LEU A 258 21.81 -13.07 7.80
CA LEU A 258 22.02 -12.89 9.25
C LEU A 258 22.79 -11.60 9.62
N ALA A 259 23.68 -11.13 8.73
CA ALA A 259 24.46 -9.93 8.96
C ALA A 259 23.65 -8.63 8.78
N LYS A 260 22.57 -8.69 8.00
CA LYS A 260 21.70 -7.55 7.70
C LYS A 260 20.27 -7.71 8.22
N ALA A 261 20.02 -8.78 8.97
CA ALA A 261 18.71 -9.11 9.51
C ALA A 261 18.02 -7.91 10.16
N HIS A 262 16.74 -7.73 9.85
CA HIS A 262 15.93 -6.67 10.42
C HIS A 262 15.68 -6.92 11.91
N PHE A 263 16.05 -5.98 12.78
CA PHE A 263 15.96 -6.18 14.22
C PHE A 263 14.58 -5.83 14.77
N LEU A 264 13.78 -6.86 15.11
CA LEU A 264 12.43 -6.71 15.67
C LEU A 264 12.44 -6.13 17.09
N GLY A 265 13.48 -6.43 17.88
CA GLY A 265 13.62 -5.90 19.23
C GLY A 265 14.02 -6.92 20.28
N ALA A 266 13.89 -6.50 21.54
CA ALA A 266 14.12 -7.35 22.71
C ALA A 266 12.78 -7.84 23.26
N LEU A 267 12.59 -9.16 23.27
CA LEU A 267 11.43 -9.85 23.75
C LEU A 267 11.51 -10.08 25.26
N SER A 268 10.58 -9.51 26.02
CA SER A 268 10.38 -9.84 27.43
C SER A 268 9.34 -10.94 27.62
N ALA A 269 9.29 -11.51 28.83
CA ALA A 269 8.28 -12.50 29.19
C ALA A 269 6.86 -11.96 28.94
N GLN A 270 5.99 -12.82 28.38
CA GLN A 270 4.59 -12.51 28.04
C GLN A 270 4.45 -11.37 27.01
N GLN A 271 5.46 -11.15 26.16
CA GLN A 271 5.38 -10.23 25.04
C GLN A 271 5.35 -10.99 23.70
N LYS A 272 4.91 -10.27 22.68
CA LYS A 272 4.94 -10.65 21.26
C LYS A 272 5.59 -9.51 20.48
N LEU A 273 6.45 -9.85 19.54
CA LEU A 273 6.95 -8.96 18.50
C LEU A 273 6.28 -9.38 17.19
N SER A 274 5.83 -8.41 16.41
CA SER A 274 5.08 -8.67 15.18
C SER A 274 5.59 -7.76 14.05
N ILE A 275 5.55 -8.27 12.82
CA ILE A 275 5.82 -7.55 11.58
C ILE A 275 4.94 -8.13 10.45
N GLY A 276 4.62 -7.33 9.45
CA GLY A 276 3.69 -7.67 8.38
C GLY A 276 2.22 -7.59 8.78
N THR A 277 1.84 -6.64 9.64
CA THR A 277 0.49 -6.60 10.22
C THR A 277 -0.59 -5.98 9.33
N ASP A 278 -0.23 -5.30 8.23
CA ASP A 278 -1.18 -4.49 7.46
C ASP A 278 -1.80 -5.20 6.23
N ALA A 279 -1.30 -6.37 5.86
CA ALA A 279 -1.64 -7.09 4.62
C ALA A 279 -2.99 -7.86 4.65
N PHE A 280 -4.06 -7.28 5.20
CA PHE A 280 -5.35 -7.98 5.39
C PHE A 280 -6.55 -7.38 4.64
N LEU A 281 -6.47 -6.13 4.19
CA LEU A 281 -7.55 -5.46 3.43
C LEU A 281 -7.12 -5.22 1.98
N THR A 282 -8.11 -5.12 1.09
CA THR A 282 -7.88 -4.65 -0.29
C THR A 282 -7.62 -3.15 -0.34
N ARG A 283 -8.32 -2.38 0.50
CA ARG A 283 -8.09 -0.94 0.71
C ARG A 283 -6.90 -0.72 1.64
N VAL A 284 -5.99 0.15 1.24
CA VAL A 284 -4.81 0.53 2.02
C VAL A 284 -4.92 1.98 2.47
N PHE A 285 -4.74 2.19 3.77
CA PHE A 285 -4.79 3.50 4.42
C PHE A 285 -3.41 4.16 4.51
N PRO A 286 -3.33 5.49 4.58
CA PRO A 286 -2.05 6.22 4.69
C PRO A 286 -1.17 5.78 5.85
N GLU A 287 -1.75 5.36 6.98
CA GLU A 287 -1.03 4.94 8.18
C GLU A 287 -0.46 3.52 8.06
N GLN A 288 -0.98 2.73 7.12
CA GLN A 288 -0.54 1.36 6.91
C GLN A 288 0.76 1.37 6.10
N THR A 289 1.77 0.72 6.65
CA THR A 289 3.14 0.70 6.11
C THR A 289 3.82 -0.65 6.32
N ASP A 290 3.27 -1.53 7.15
CA ASP A 290 3.86 -2.80 7.54
C ASP A 290 3.43 -3.92 6.59
N PHE A 291 3.90 -3.82 5.34
CA PHE A 291 3.73 -4.80 4.28
C PHE A 291 5.09 -5.43 3.97
N VAL A 292 5.36 -6.61 4.52
CA VAL A 292 6.56 -7.41 4.21
C VAL A 292 6.19 -8.63 3.37
N SER A 293 7.10 -9.04 2.48
CA SER A 293 6.86 -10.13 1.54
C SER A 293 8.15 -10.79 1.09
N ILE A 294 8.09 -12.09 0.81
CA ILE A 294 9.05 -12.69 -0.10
C ILE A 294 8.63 -12.35 -1.52
N ASP A 295 9.54 -11.88 -2.36
CA ASP A 295 9.22 -11.54 -3.75
C ASP A 295 9.19 -12.79 -4.65
N ASP A 296 10.00 -13.83 -4.35
CA ASP A 296 10.11 -15.06 -5.14
C ASP A 296 10.70 -16.29 -4.39
N ASP A 297 11.09 -17.36 -5.11
CA ASP A 297 11.70 -18.58 -4.55
C ASP A 297 13.22 -18.48 -4.32
N SER A 298 13.81 -17.34 -4.66
CA SER A 298 15.21 -17.00 -4.40
C SER A 298 15.37 -16.00 -3.25
N ASP A 299 14.30 -15.29 -2.90
CA ASP A 299 14.24 -14.36 -1.79
C ASP A 299 14.35 -15.04 -0.42
N ILE A 300 15.01 -14.35 0.50
CA ILE A 300 15.23 -14.78 1.87
C ILE A 300 14.95 -13.60 2.78
N ASP A 301 14.09 -13.77 3.76
CA ASP A 301 13.91 -12.75 4.78
C ASP A 301 14.53 -13.18 6.10
N VAL A 302 15.35 -12.33 6.71
CA VAL A 302 15.92 -12.62 8.04
C VAL A 302 15.57 -11.53 9.04
N TYR A 303 14.92 -11.94 10.13
CA TYR A 303 14.60 -11.10 11.26
C TYR A 303 15.45 -11.48 12.47
N ALA A 304 15.90 -10.51 13.23
CA ALA A 304 16.69 -10.70 14.44
C ALA A 304 15.92 -10.24 15.68
N PHE A 305 16.07 -10.98 16.77
CA PHE A 305 15.53 -10.59 18.07
C PHE A 305 16.42 -11.09 19.21
N GLU A 306 16.22 -10.53 20.39
CA GLU A 306 16.92 -10.91 21.62
C GLU A 306 15.90 -11.22 22.72
N VAL A 307 16.23 -12.09 23.67
CA VAL A 307 15.37 -12.34 24.84
C VAL A 307 15.96 -11.71 26.09
N THR A 308 15.11 -11.17 26.99
CA THR A 308 15.58 -10.48 28.20
C THR A 308 15.74 -11.40 29.42
N SER A 309 15.09 -12.56 29.39
CA SER A 309 15.20 -13.63 30.40
C SER A 309 15.05 -15.01 29.75
N PRO A 310 15.46 -16.10 30.43
CA PRO A 310 15.17 -17.45 29.94
C PRO A 310 13.65 -17.63 29.77
N GLN A 311 13.21 -17.94 28.55
CA GLN A 311 11.80 -18.12 28.23
C GLN A 311 11.61 -19.04 27.03
N ASN A 312 10.47 -19.72 26.98
CA ASN A 312 10.03 -20.40 25.77
C ASN A 312 9.53 -19.35 24.78
N VAL A 313 9.92 -19.51 23.51
CA VAL A 313 9.50 -18.63 22.42
C VAL A 313 8.90 -19.49 21.33
N SER A 314 7.74 -19.06 20.85
CA SER A 314 7.09 -19.57 19.66
C SER A 314 7.19 -18.55 18.53
N LEU A 315 7.25 -19.03 17.30
CA LEU A 315 7.25 -18.24 16.08
C LEU A 315 6.12 -18.75 15.19
N TRP A 316 5.24 -17.84 14.77
CA TRP A 316 4.18 -18.12 13.80
C TRP A 316 4.38 -17.26 12.57
N LEU A 317 4.47 -17.91 11.41
CA LEU A 317 4.55 -17.27 10.10
C LEU A 317 3.25 -17.55 9.37
N ARG A 318 2.51 -16.51 9.04
CA ARG A 318 1.22 -16.61 8.35
C ARG A 318 1.32 -15.96 6.98
N PRO A 319 1.03 -16.69 5.89
CA PRO A 319 0.74 -16.07 4.62
C PRO A 319 -0.41 -15.06 4.75
N MET A 320 -0.24 -13.88 4.18
CA MET A 320 -1.16 -12.75 4.29
C MET A 320 -1.70 -12.32 2.94
N GLY A 321 -2.92 -11.79 2.94
CA GLY A 321 -3.52 -11.14 1.78
C GLY A 321 -5.02 -11.41 1.66
N PRO A 322 -5.83 -10.43 1.23
CA PRO A 322 -7.24 -10.64 0.95
C PRO A 322 -7.46 -11.53 -0.29
N THR A 323 -8.66 -12.10 -0.39
CA THR A 323 -9.15 -12.70 -1.64
C THR A 323 -10.04 -11.68 -2.36
N TYR A 324 -9.81 -11.46 -3.65
CA TYR A 324 -10.58 -10.52 -4.47
C TYR A 324 -10.63 -10.97 -5.93
N LEU A 325 -11.43 -10.28 -6.75
CA LEU A 325 -11.49 -10.50 -8.19
C LEU A 325 -10.43 -9.68 -8.92
N GLU A 326 -9.78 -10.26 -9.91
CA GLU A 326 -8.78 -9.58 -10.74
C GLU A 326 -8.86 -10.05 -12.20
N GLY A 327 -8.62 -9.17 -13.15
CA GLY A 327 -8.46 -9.53 -14.55
C GLY A 327 -7.93 -8.40 -15.42
N PRO A 328 -7.55 -8.70 -16.68
CA PRO A 328 -7.06 -7.69 -17.59
C PRO A 328 -8.17 -6.71 -17.99
N GLN A 329 -7.77 -5.52 -18.44
CA GLN A 329 -8.69 -4.55 -19.02
C GLN A 329 -9.53 -5.17 -20.15
N GLN A 330 -10.86 -4.98 -20.09
CA GLN A 330 -11.84 -5.60 -21.00
C GLN A 330 -11.85 -7.16 -20.97
N GLY A 331 -11.18 -7.76 -19.99
CA GLY A 331 -11.07 -9.20 -19.80
C GLY A 331 -12.09 -9.80 -18.85
N THR A 332 -11.92 -11.09 -18.58
CA THR A 332 -12.69 -11.80 -17.55
C THR A 332 -11.97 -11.67 -16.22
N GLN A 333 -12.72 -11.32 -15.16
CA GLN A 333 -12.21 -11.34 -13.80
C GLN A 333 -12.22 -12.78 -13.24
N THR A 334 -11.20 -13.11 -12.45
CA THR A 334 -11.07 -14.38 -11.73
C THR A 334 -10.73 -14.12 -10.27
N VAL A 335 -11.15 -15.03 -9.39
CA VAL A 335 -10.80 -14.96 -7.97
C VAL A 335 -9.31 -15.20 -7.80
N LEU A 336 -8.63 -14.26 -7.16
CA LEU A 336 -7.25 -14.35 -6.72
C LEU A 336 -7.22 -14.43 -5.19
N ASN A 337 -6.68 -15.53 -4.66
CA ASN A 337 -6.39 -15.65 -3.24
C ASN A 337 -4.92 -15.29 -2.99
N THR A 338 -4.69 -14.11 -2.42
CA THR A 338 -3.32 -13.60 -2.23
C THR A 338 -2.63 -14.09 -0.96
N SER A 339 -3.36 -14.72 -0.04
CA SER A 339 -2.75 -15.45 1.07
C SER A 339 -2.25 -16.84 0.69
N ALA A 340 -2.37 -17.25 -0.58
CA ALA A 340 -2.02 -18.60 -1.03
C ALA A 340 -1.29 -18.60 -2.38
N LEU A 341 -0.18 -17.85 -2.45
CA LEU A 341 0.62 -17.66 -3.67
C LEU A 341 1.96 -18.40 -3.66
N ASN A 342 2.57 -18.54 -2.48
CA ASN A 342 3.87 -19.17 -2.27
C ASN A 342 3.86 -20.05 -1.02
N ASP A 343 4.48 -21.22 -1.10
CA ASP A 343 4.69 -22.13 0.02
C ASP A 343 5.86 -21.65 0.90
N LEU A 344 5.55 -21.17 2.10
CA LEU A 344 6.54 -20.53 2.97
C LEU A 344 7.22 -21.54 3.90
N ALA A 345 8.49 -21.28 4.21
CA ALA A 345 9.25 -22.03 5.20
C ALA A 345 9.76 -21.11 6.30
N LEU A 346 9.79 -21.61 7.54
CA LEU A 346 10.24 -20.88 8.72
C LEU A 346 11.37 -21.63 9.44
N GLU A 347 12.46 -20.94 9.68
CA GLU A 347 13.59 -21.42 10.49
C GLU A 347 13.89 -20.49 11.65
N LEU A 348 14.15 -21.06 12.82
CA LEU A 348 14.73 -20.36 13.97
C LEU A 348 16.21 -20.72 14.06
N LEU A 349 17.08 -19.71 14.06
CA LEU A 349 18.53 -19.86 14.12
C LEU A 349 19.11 -19.25 15.39
N ASP A 350 20.19 -19.87 15.89
CA ASP A 350 20.98 -19.32 16.99
C ASP A 350 22.00 -18.26 16.52
N SER A 351 22.73 -17.69 17.46
CA SER A 351 23.76 -16.66 17.18
C SER A 351 24.91 -17.11 16.26
N SER A 352 25.07 -18.41 16.03
CA SER A 352 26.07 -18.96 15.10
C SER A 352 25.51 -19.18 13.69
N GLY A 353 24.20 -19.01 13.50
CA GLY A 353 23.50 -19.36 12.27
C GLY A 353 23.14 -20.85 12.18
N SER A 354 23.16 -21.58 13.30
CA SER A 354 22.70 -22.98 13.34
C SER A 354 21.19 -23.00 13.52
N VAL A 355 20.50 -23.82 12.72
CA VAL A 355 19.04 -24.02 12.84
C VAL A 355 18.73 -24.78 14.13
N ILE A 356 17.93 -24.17 14.99
CA ILE A 356 17.45 -24.71 16.29
C ILE A 356 15.94 -24.91 16.33
N GLY A 357 15.21 -24.47 15.30
CA GLY A 357 13.81 -24.79 15.03
C GLY A 357 13.53 -24.69 13.52
N LEU A 358 12.60 -25.50 13.02
CA LEU A 358 12.27 -25.59 11.60
C LEU A 358 10.79 -25.95 11.47
N SER A 359 10.07 -25.27 10.58
CA SER A 359 8.72 -25.58 10.15
C SER A 359 8.61 -25.37 8.64
N THR A 360 8.26 -26.44 7.92
CA THR A 360 8.11 -26.51 6.45
C THR A 360 6.96 -27.46 6.09
N SER A 361 5.98 -27.57 6.98
CA SER A 361 4.91 -28.56 6.88
C SER A 361 3.58 -27.96 6.47
N GLY A 362 3.47 -26.63 6.50
CA GLY A 362 2.41 -25.93 5.80
C GLY A 362 2.52 -26.23 4.32
N GLU A 363 1.37 -26.29 3.66
CA GLU A 363 1.31 -26.17 2.21
C GLU A 363 1.04 -24.69 1.87
N ILE A 364 0.95 -24.35 0.58
CA ILE A 364 0.60 -23.00 0.13
C ILE A 364 -0.65 -22.47 0.87
N GLY A 365 -0.49 -21.33 1.53
CA GLY A 365 -1.53 -20.62 2.28
C GLY A 365 -1.77 -21.12 3.70
N GLU A 366 -1.07 -22.18 4.12
CA GLU A 366 -1.05 -22.61 5.51
C GLU A 366 0.08 -21.91 6.28
N GLU A 367 -0.11 -21.78 7.58
CA GLU A 367 0.87 -21.17 8.48
C GLU A 367 2.01 -22.14 8.84
N GLU A 368 3.18 -21.57 9.12
CA GLU A 368 4.31 -22.30 9.70
C GLU A 368 4.49 -21.95 11.18
N ARG A 369 4.72 -22.97 12.02
CA ARG A 369 4.77 -22.82 13.48
C ARG A 369 5.97 -23.52 14.08
N ILE A 370 6.79 -22.76 14.80
CA ILE A 370 7.81 -23.29 15.71
C ILE A 370 7.34 -22.97 17.13
N GLU A 371 7.21 -23.99 17.99
CA GLU A 371 6.60 -23.81 19.31
C GLU A 371 7.57 -24.12 20.46
N ASP A 372 7.44 -23.35 21.54
CA ASP A 372 8.01 -23.65 22.86
C ASP A 372 9.53 -23.88 22.90
N VAL A 373 10.30 -23.14 22.10
CA VAL A 373 11.77 -23.25 22.10
C VAL A 373 12.36 -22.42 23.24
N LEU A 374 13.05 -23.08 24.19
CA LEU A 374 13.72 -22.39 25.29
C LEU A 374 14.92 -21.58 24.79
N LEU A 375 14.83 -20.25 24.89
CA LEU A 375 15.91 -19.33 24.52
C LEU A 375 16.52 -18.69 25.77
N MET A 376 17.83 -18.42 25.69
CA MET A 376 18.61 -17.83 26.77
C MET A 376 19.02 -16.38 26.44
N PRO A 377 19.02 -15.47 27.42
CA PRO A 377 19.42 -14.08 27.20
C PRO A 377 20.92 -13.96 26.91
N GLY A 378 21.33 -12.84 26.31
CA GLY A 378 22.73 -12.57 25.95
C GLY A 378 23.16 -13.13 24.58
N HIS A 379 22.20 -13.63 23.81
CA HIS A 379 22.38 -14.10 22.44
C HIS A 379 21.37 -13.41 21.52
N ARG A 380 21.76 -13.25 20.26
CA ARG A 380 20.85 -12.88 19.17
C ARG A 380 20.35 -14.14 18.50
N TYR A 381 19.05 -14.19 18.27
CA TYR A 381 18.36 -15.25 17.54
C TYR A 381 17.79 -14.67 16.25
N PHE A 382 17.53 -15.55 15.29
CA PHE A 382 17.05 -15.13 13.98
C PHE A 382 15.87 -15.99 13.53
N ALA A 383 14.83 -15.36 12.99
CA ALA A 383 13.85 -16.02 12.16
C ALA A 383 14.29 -15.87 10.70
N ARG A 384 14.38 -16.96 9.95
CA ARG A 384 14.62 -16.93 8.51
C ARG A 384 13.39 -17.48 7.80
N ILE A 385 12.94 -16.75 6.79
CA ILE A 385 11.78 -17.06 5.97
C ILE A 385 12.24 -17.20 4.53
N THR A 386 11.69 -18.18 3.83
CA THR A 386 11.94 -18.41 2.40
C THR A 386 10.66 -18.89 1.73
N GLY A 387 10.50 -18.67 0.43
CA GLY A 387 9.44 -19.27 -0.38
C GLY A 387 9.93 -20.44 -1.24
N ALA A 388 9.04 -21.35 -1.62
CA ALA A 388 9.34 -22.45 -2.54
C ALA A 388 8.84 -22.21 -3.98
N ASP A 389 7.92 -21.27 -4.18
CA ASP A 389 7.33 -20.94 -5.47
C ASP A 389 7.85 -19.59 -6.00
N ASN A 390 7.98 -19.49 -7.31
CA ASN A 390 8.37 -18.24 -7.98
C ASN A 390 7.17 -17.26 -8.04
N ALA A 391 6.72 -16.80 -6.88
CA ALA A 391 5.61 -15.87 -6.70
C ALA A 391 5.81 -15.05 -5.42
N ALA A 392 5.37 -13.78 -5.45
CA ALA A 392 5.38 -12.97 -4.25
C ALA A 392 4.34 -13.47 -3.24
N GLN A 393 4.65 -13.37 -1.96
CA GLN A 393 3.74 -13.68 -0.87
C GLN A 393 4.01 -12.73 0.29
N MET A 394 3.03 -11.86 0.57
CA MET A 394 3.02 -11.11 1.83
C MET A 394 2.83 -12.08 2.99
N TYR A 395 3.41 -11.76 4.13
CA TYR A 395 3.25 -12.56 5.34
C TYR A 395 3.27 -11.71 6.59
N ARG A 396 2.84 -12.32 7.70
CA ARG A 396 2.99 -11.81 9.06
C ARG A 396 3.87 -12.77 9.85
N LEU A 397 4.86 -12.22 10.55
CA LEU A 397 5.68 -12.97 11.50
C LEU A 397 5.39 -12.49 12.91
N ASP A 398 4.97 -13.41 13.78
CA ASP A 398 4.83 -13.20 15.22
C ASP A 398 5.89 -14.01 15.97
N VAL A 399 6.59 -13.37 16.92
CA VAL A 399 7.64 -13.99 17.75
C VAL A 399 7.38 -13.69 19.23
N GLY A 400 7.20 -14.73 20.05
CA GLY A 400 7.10 -14.54 21.49
C GLY A 400 6.33 -15.60 22.24
N ASP A 401 5.69 -15.16 23.31
CA ASP A 401 4.68 -15.96 24.02
C ASP A 401 3.35 -15.83 23.26
N LEU A 402 3.18 -16.70 22.27
CA LEU A 402 1.98 -16.72 21.42
C LEU A 402 0.78 -17.41 22.08
N THR A 403 0.92 -17.81 23.35
CA THR A 403 -0.22 -18.20 24.18
C THR A 403 -0.91 -17.01 24.84
N VAL A 404 -0.26 -15.83 24.79
CA VAL A 404 -0.93 -14.56 25.06
C VAL A 404 -1.83 -14.27 23.86
N ALA A 405 -3.07 -14.74 23.95
CA ALA A 405 -4.12 -14.35 23.01
C ALA A 405 -4.11 -12.81 22.91
N GLU A 406 -4.14 -12.29 21.68
CA GLU A 406 -4.32 -10.86 21.51
C GLU A 406 -5.63 -10.51 22.21
N LEU A 407 -5.61 -9.55 23.14
CA LEU A 407 -6.81 -9.27 23.92
C LEU A 407 -7.91 -8.86 22.93
N GLY A 408 -9.02 -9.59 22.92
CA GLY A 408 -10.10 -9.42 21.94
C GLY A 408 -10.04 -10.32 20.71
N ASP A 409 -8.96 -11.06 20.47
CA ASP A 409 -8.87 -12.12 19.44
C ASP A 409 -9.32 -13.45 20.08
N PHE A 410 -10.57 -13.84 19.82
CA PHE A 410 -11.22 -14.95 20.49
C PHE A 410 -11.08 -16.28 19.75
N ASP A 411 -10.80 -16.25 18.45
CA ASP A 411 -10.54 -17.42 17.62
C ASP A 411 -9.03 -17.74 17.46
N ALA A 412 -8.16 -16.87 18.00
CA ALA A 412 -6.70 -16.95 17.98
C ALA A 412 -6.09 -16.91 16.57
N ASN A 413 -6.81 -16.32 15.61
CA ASN A 413 -6.32 -16.15 14.24
C ASN A 413 -5.27 -15.03 14.13
N GLY A 414 -5.08 -14.23 15.19
CA GLY A 414 -4.11 -13.15 15.29
C GLY A 414 -4.65 -11.78 14.87
N PHE A 415 -5.91 -11.69 14.46
CA PHE A 415 -6.57 -10.46 14.04
C PHE A 415 -7.72 -10.16 14.98
N LEU A 416 -8.08 -8.88 15.06
CA LEU A 416 -9.34 -8.44 15.64
C LEU A 416 -10.26 -8.14 14.46
N ASP A 417 -11.14 -9.07 14.13
CA ASP A 417 -12.02 -8.98 12.97
C ASP A 417 -13.51 -9.16 13.32
N VAL A 418 -14.35 -9.30 12.30
CA VAL A 418 -15.80 -9.46 12.48
C VAL A 418 -16.11 -10.70 13.32
N THR A 419 -15.37 -11.80 13.12
CA THR A 419 -15.56 -13.05 13.87
C THR A 419 -15.43 -12.84 15.37
N ASP A 420 -14.50 -11.99 15.80
CA ASP A 420 -14.28 -11.72 17.22
C ASP A 420 -15.37 -10.87 17.85
N ILE A 421 -15.77 -9.77 17.19
CA ILE A 421 -16.84 -8.91 17.72
C ILE A 421 -18.19 -9.63 17.69
N GLU A 422 -18.40 -10.55 16.75
CA GLU A 422 -19.55 -11.47 16.75
C GLU A 422 -19.49 -12.43 17.94
N ALA A 423 -18.35 -13.10 18.16
CA ALA A 423 -18.18 -14.01 19.29
C ALA A 423 -18.40 -13.30 20.64
N LEU A 424 -17.92 -12.06 20.78
CA LEU A 424 -18.19 -11.22 21.95
C LEU A 424 -19.66 -10.83 22.05
N SER A 425 -20.30 -10.43 20.95
CA SER A 425 -21.71 -10.06 20.93
C SER A 425 -22.62 -11.24 21.31
N ASP A 426 -22.27 -12.45 20.85
CA ASP A 426 -22.90 -13.71 21.25
C ASP A 426 -22.75 -14.00 22.75
N ALA A 427 -21.55 -13.79 23.31
CA ALA A 427 -21.29 -13.99 24.74
C ALA A 427 -22.11 -13.02 25.61
N VAL A 428 -22.16 -11.75 25.21
CA VAL A 428 -22.97 -10.71 25.87
C VAL A 428 -24.46 -11.05 25.79
N ARG A 429 -24.97 -11.41 24.60
CA ARG A 429 -26.39 -11.72 24.38
C ARG A 429 -26.84 -13.00 25.11
N SER A 430 -25.93 -13.96 25.28
CA SER A 430 -26.20 -15.20 26.03
C SER A 430 -26.03 -15.06 27.54
N GLU A 431 -25.71 -13.86 28.04
CA GLU A 431 -25.40 -13.57 29.46
C GLU A 431 -24.28 -14.48 30.02
N SER A 432 -23.33 -14.87 29.17
CA SER A 432 -22.22 -15.74 29.52
C SER A 432 -21.10 -14.96 30.19
N ASN A 433 -20.78 -15.23 31.46
CA ASN A 433 -19.60 -14.66 32.12
C ASN A 433 -18.35 -15.52 31.94
N ASP A 434 -18.15 -16.05 30.73
CA ASP A 434 -16.88 -16.68 30.38
C ASP A 434 -15.80 -15.59 30.33
N LEU A 435 -14.86 -15.67 31.28
CA LEU A 435 -13.79 -14.68 31.46
C LEU A 435 -12.89 -14.51 30.23
N ARG A 436 -13.00 -15.39 29.22
CA ARG A 436 -12.32 -15.17 27.94
C ARG A 436 -12.82 -13.93 27.20
N PHE A 437 -14.07 -13.53 27.41
CA PHE A 437 -14.71 -12.38 26.76
C PHE A 437 -14.72 -11.13 27.66
N ASP A 438 -14.25 -11.23 28.89
CA ASP A 438 -14.10 -10.11 29.84
C ASP A 438 -12.80 -9.35 29.52
N VAL A 439 -12.89 -8.45 28.55
CA VAL A 439 -11.73 -7.67 28.06
C VAL A 439 -11.47 -6.43 28.90
N ASN A 440 -12.43 -6.00 29.72
CA ASN A 440 -12.28 -4.86 30.63
C ASN A 440 -11.78 -5.25 32.04
N GLY A 441 -11.87 -6.54 32.40
CA GLY A 441 -11.35 -7.13 33.64
C GLY A 441 -12.25 -6.94 34.87
N ASP A 442 -13.54 -6.66 34.70
CA ASP A 442 -14.51 -6.44 35.79
C ASP A 442 -15.27 -7.72 36.21
N GLN A 443 -14.97 -8.85 35.58
CA GLN A 443 -15.59 -10.17 35.79
C GLN A 443 -17.02 -10.30 35.27
N LEU A 444 -17.50 -9.35 34.46
CA LEU A 444 -18.82 -9.37 33.84
C LEU A 444 -18.70 -9.18 32.34
N VAL A 445 -19.17 -10.15 31.54
CA VAL A 445 -19.18 -10.00 30.08
C VAL A 445 -20.45 -9.26 29.66
N ASN A 446 -20.30 -8.01 29.25
CA ASN A 446 -21.43 -7.12 28.96
C ASN A 446 -21.10 -6.07 27.87
N ALA A 447 -21.97 -5.07 27.72
CA ALA A 447 -21.77 -4.02 26.71
C ALA A 447 -20.45 -3.25 26.88
N ASP A 448 -19.95 -3.11 28.12
CA ASP A 448 -18.68 -2.44 28.41
C ASP A 448 -17.49 -3.16 27.75
N ASP A 449 -17.53 -4.49 27.64
CA ASP A 449 -16.53 -5.27 26.90
C ASP A 449 -16.56 -4.97 25.41
N ARG A 450 -17.75 -4.87 24.82
CA ARG A 450 -17.90 -4.46 23.41
C ARG A 450 -17.35 -3.05 23.19
N PHE A 451 -17.57 -2.14 24.14
CA PHE A 451 -16.98 -0.80 24.08
C PHE A 451 -15.46 -0.83 24.10
N VAL A 452 -14.85 -1.64 24.97
CA VAL A 452 -13.39 -1.81 25.02
C VAL A 452 -12.86 -2.44 23.73
N TRP A 453 -13.51 -3.51 23.25
CA TRP A 453 -13.11 -4.18 22.01
C TRP A 453 -13.11 -3.23 20.81
N VAL A 454 -14.22 -2.50 20.61
CA VAL A 454 -14.38 -1.58 19.47
C VAL A 454 -13.45 -0.37 19.61
N ASN A 455 -13.41 0.28 20.77
CA ASN A 455 -12.73 1.58 20.89
C ASN A 455 -11.24 1.48 21.19
N ASP A 456 -10.84 0.51 22.02
CA ASP A 456 -9.50 0.46 22.62
C ASP A 456 -8.63 -0.63 21.99
N LEU A 457 -9.22 -1.79 21.66
CA LEU A 457 -8.50 -2.92 21.09
C LEU A 457 -8.43 -2.82 19.57
N LYS A 458 -9.58 -2.92 18.88
CA LYS A 458 -9.67 -2.79 17.42
C LYS A 458 -9.43 -1.36 16.94
N LYS A 459 -9.70 -0.38 17.81
CA LYS A 459 -9.61 1.06 17.52
C LYS A 459 -10.39 1.43 16.28
N THR A 460 -11.68 1.18 16.36
CA THR A 460 -12.67 1.59 15.37
C THR A 460 -13.90 2.22 16.07
N TYR A 461 -15.03 2.31 15.37
CA TYR A 461 -16.26 2.92 15.80
C TYR A 461 -17.41 1.92 15.67
N PHE A 462 -18.38 2.01 16.58
CA PHE A 462 -19.71 1.46 16.29
C PHE A 462 -20.24 2.17 15.05
N GLY A 463 -20.65 1.41 14.04
CA GLY A 463 -20.96 1.96 12.72
C GLY A 463 -20.01 1.54 11.61
N ASP A 464 -18.77 1.13 11.93
CA ASP A 464 -17.77 0.72 10.95
C ASP A 464 -18.02 -0.74 10.51
N SER A 465 -18.77 -0.93 9.42
CA SER A 465 -19.19 -2.26 8.96
C SER A 465 -18.05 -3.07 8.32
N ASN A 466 -16.99 -2.44 7.84
CA ASN A 466 -15.86 -3.15 7.20
C ASN A 466 -14.60 -3.21 8.09
N LEU A 467 -14.68 -2.68 9.31
CA LEU A 467 -13.61 -2.64 10.30
C LEU A 467 -12.34 -1.94 9.80
N ASP A 468 -12.53 -0.94 8.92
CA ASP A 468 -11.45 -0.18 8.31
C ASP A 468 -10.93 0.98 9.20
N GLY A 469 -11.51 1.11 10.39
CA GLY A 469 -11.16 2.06 11.44
C GLY A 469 -11.95 3.37 11.35
N GLU A 470 -12.79 3.55 10.33
CA GLU A 470 -13.62 4.73 10.10
C GLU A 470 -15.12 4.38 10.19
N PHE A 471 -15.95 5.28 10.70
CA PHE A 471 -17.40 5.20 10.48
C PHE A 471 -17.82 6.35 9.58
N ASN A 472 -18.23 6.05 8.35
CA ASN A 472 -18.61 7.02 7.33
C ASN A 472 -19.79 6.55 6.48
N SER A 473 -20.14 7.33 5.46
CA SER A 473 -21.25 7.00 4.56
C SER A 473 -21.09 5.67 3.80
N SER A 474 -19.87 5.19 3.57
CA SER A 474 -19.61 3.88 2.95
C SER A 474 -20.11 2.74 3.83
N ASP A 475 -19.94 2.82 5.14
CA ASP A 475 -20.40 1.79 6.08
C ASP A 475 -21.92 1.70 6.12
N LEU A 476 -22.59 2.86 6.09
CA LEU A 476 -24.04 2.89 5.95
C LEU A 476 -24.47 2.25 4.64
N VAL A 477 -23.76 2.51 3.53
CA VAL A 477 -24.07 1.86 2.26
C VAL A 477 -23.87 0.35 2.34
N ILE A 478 -22.81 -0.14 2.99
CA ILE A 478 -22.58 -1.57 3.21
C ILE A 478 -23.75 -2.18 3.97
N GLY A 479 -24.10 -1.66 5.15
CA GLY A 479 -25.22 -2.17 5.95
C GLY A 479 -26.57 -2.11 5.22
N PHE A 480 -26.91 -0.98 4.60
CA PHE A 480 -28.18 -0.86 3.86
C PHE A 480 -28.24 -1.72 2.59
N SER A 481 -27.10 -2.01 1.96
CA SER A 481 -27.06 -2.85 0.75
C SER A 481 -27.26 -4.33 1.06
N ALA A 482 -27.04 -4.76 2.30
CA ALA A 482 -27.41 -6.10 2.75
C ALA A 482 -28.93 -6.32 2.72
N GLY A 483 -29.71 -5.24 2.85
CA GLY A 483 -31.17 -5.29 2.78
C GLY A 483 -31.85 -5.79 4.05
N GLU A 484 -31.13 -5.80 5.18
CA GLU A 484 -31.57 -6.34 6.47
C GLU A 484 -32.15 -5.27 7.42
N PHE A 485 -32.14 -4.00 6.99
CA PHE A 485 -32.67 -2.90 7.82
C PHE A 485 -34.19 -2.99 8.00
N GLU A 486 -34.64 -3.25 9.23
CA GLU A 486 -36.07 -3.35 9.59
C GLU A 486 -36.87 -4.23 8.60
N ASP A 487 -36.31 -5.39 8.21
CA ASP A 487 -36.84 -6.26 7.15
C ASP A 487 -37.89 -7.29 7.62
N ASP A 488 -38.20 -7.30 8.93
CA ASP A 488 -39.05 -8.28 9.62
C ASP A 488 -38.53 -9.74 9.59
N ILE A 489 -37.27 -9.99 9.23
CA ILE A 489 -36.62 -11.30 9.27
C ILE A 489 -35.77 -11.40 10.54
N PRO A 490 -36.16 -12.23 11.51
CA PRO A 490 -35.48 -12.24 12.79
C PRO A 490 -34.08 -12.90 12.71
N LEU A 491 -33.13 -12.28 13.40
CA LEU A 491 -31.79 -12.77 13.72
C LEU A 491 -30.93 -13.10 12.48
N ASN A 492 -31.02 -12.28 11.44
CA ASN A 492 -30.25 -12.46 10.19
C ASN A 492 -29.07 -11.49 10.03
N SER A 493 -28.90 -10.52 10.94
CA SER A 493 -27.86 -9.50 10.81
C SER A 493 -26.56 -9.87 11.52
N THR A 494 -25.47 -9.30 11.01
CA THR A 494 -24.10 -9.34 11.53
C THR A 494 -23.58 -7.91 11.64
N TRP A 495 -22.48 -7.70 12.33
CA TRP A 495 -21.74 -6.43 12.37
C TRP A 495 -21.50 -5.87 10.98
N ALA A 496 -21.07 -6.72 10.04
CA ALA A 496 -20.80 -6.34 8.67
C ALA A 496 -22.05 -5.92 7.90
N THR A 497 -23.23 -6.42 8.28
CA THR A 497 -24.52 -6.08 7.66
C THR A 497 -25.34 -5.06 8.46
N GLY A 498 -24.83 -4.58 9.60
CA GLY A 498 -25.37 -3.43 10.34
C GLY A 498 -25.74 -3.68 11.80
N ASP A 499 -25.58 -4.89 12.34
CA ASP A 499 -25.81 -5.20 13.77
C ASP A 499 -24.66 -4.68 14.65
N TRP A 500 -24.62 -3.37 14.85
CA TRP A 500 -23.60 -2.73 15.68
C TRP A 500 -23.93 -2.80 17.16
N ASN A 501 -25.19 -3.08 17.53
CA ASN A 501 -25.62 -3.21 18.91
C ASN A 501 -25.50 -4.65 19.45
N GLY A 502 -25.42 -5.65 18.58
CA GLY A 502 -25.17 -7.06 18.88
C GLY A 502 -26.43 -7.90 19.13
N ASP A 503 -27.61 -7.42 18.71
CA ASP A 503 -28.91 -8.08 18.93
C ASP A 503 -29.39 -8.96 17.76
N LEU A 504 -28.54 -9.13 16.74
CA LEU A 504 -28.74 -9.85 15.47
C LEU A 504 -29.76 -9.21 14.52
N GLU A 505 -30.10 -7.93 14.73
CA GLU A 505 -31.03 -7.19 13.89
C GLU A 505 -30.38 -5.88 13.46
N PHE A 506 -30.36 -5.59 12.14
CA PHE A 506 -30.02 -4.24 11.70
C PHE A 506 -31.26 -3.35 11.80
N GLY A 507 -31.28 -2.46 12.78
CA GLY A 507 -32.42 -1.60 13.03
C GLY A 507 -32.09 -0.17 13.44
N THR A 508 -33.12 0.56 13.83
CA THR A 508 -32.95 1.91 14.39
C THR A 508 -32.06 1.90 15.65
N GLY A 509 -32.00 0.80 16.40
CA GLY A 509 -31.13 0.64 17.57
C GLY A 509 -29.65 0.81 17.24
N ASP A 510 -29.18 0.20 16.17
CA ASP A 510 -27.80 0.24 15.68
C ASP A 510 -27.40 1.63 15.23
N LEU A 511 -28.26 2.27 14.43
CA LEU A 511 -28.04 3.64 14.00
C LEU A 511 -27.93 4.57 15.20
N VAL A 512 -28.82 4.41 16.19
CA VAL A 512 -28.77 5.22 17.41
C VAL A 512 -27.45 5.00 18.15
N LEU A 513 -27.00 3.74 18.32
CA LEU A 513 -25.74 3.43 18.97
C LEU A 513 -24.54 4.04 18.22
N ALA A 514 -24.45 3.80 16.91
CA ALA A 514 -23.33 4.27 16.08
C ALA A 514 -23.24 5.80 16.04
N PHE A 515 -24.37 6.51 15.90
CA PHE A 515 -24.38 7.96 15.94
C PHE A 515 -24.16 8.54 17.35
N GLN A 516 -24.58 7.84 18.41
CA GLN A 516 -24.28 8.25 19.80
C GLN A 516 -22.82 8.01 20.19
N ALA A 517 -22.16 7.03 19.58
CA ALA A 517 -20.72 6.79 19.73
C ALA A 517 -19.87 7.90 19.09
N ASP A 518 -20.50 8.84 18.35
CA ASP A 518 -19.88 10.07 17.85
C ASP A 518 -18.65 9.80 16.97
N GLY A 519 -18.73 8.77 16.11
CA GLY A 519 -17.66 8.38 15.17
C GLY A 519 -17.88 8.84 13.72
N PHE A 520 -19.11 9.21 13.37
CA PHE A 520 -19.51 9.44 11.97
C PHE A 520 -18.72 10.57 11.31
N GLU A 521 -18.06 10.28 10.20
CA GLU A 521 -17.28 11.22 9.37
C GLU A 521 -16.15 11.91 10.16
N LYS A 522 -15.57 11.22 11.16
CA LYS A 522 -14.40 11.71 11.91
C LYS A 522 -13.06 11.19 11.40
N GLY A 523 -13.08 10.32 10.39
CA GLY A 523 -11.91 9.61 9.87
C GLY A 523 -11.47 8.47 10.79
N ARG A 524 -10.35 7.84 10.45
CA ARG A 524 -9.80 6.70 11.20
C ARG A 524 -9.52 7.02 12.65
N ARG A 525 -9.93 6.13 13.57
CA ARG A 525 -9.61 6.29 14.98
C ARG A 525 -8.08 6.18 15.19
N PRO A 526 -7.45 7.17 15.82
CA PRO A 526 -5.99 7.18 15.96
C PRO A 526 -5.50 6.12 16.94
N ASP A 527 -4.38 5.50 16.60
CA ASP A 527 -3.60 4.68 17.52
C ASP A 527 -3.02 5.51 18.66
N ALA A 528 -3.29 5.13 19.92
CA ALA A 528 -2.72 5.80 21.10
C ALA A 528 -1.18 5.77 21.16
N SER A 529 -0.51 4.98 20.31
CA SER A 529 0.95 4.93 20.14
C SER A 529 1.50 5.97 19.15
N VAL A 530 0.65 6.67 18.38
CA VAL A 530 1.08 7.82 17.58
C VAL A 530 1.01 9.07 18.45
N GLN A 531 1.80 9.11 19.52
CA GLN A 531 2.38 10.40 19.88
C GLN A 531 3.28 10.76 18.71
N SER A 532 2.75 11.60 17.81
CA SER A 532 3.58 12.38 16.91
C SER A 532 4.80 12.83 17.69
N VAL A 533 5.96 12.24 17.40
CA VAL A 533 7.23 12.80 17.80
C VAL A 533 7.18 14.20 17.22
N PRO A 534 7.14 15.28 18.03
CA PRO A 534 7.25 16.59 17.46
C PRO A 534 8.57 16.58 16.72
N GLU A 535 8.52 16.82 15.41
CA GLU A 535 9.72 16.92 14.59
C GLU A 535 10.77 17.70 15.38
N PRO A 536 12.01 17.19 15.54
CA PRO A 536 13.04 18.02 16.10
C PRO A 536 13.14 19.22 15.17
N LYS A 537 12.67 20.38 15.65
CA LYS A 537 12.85 21.67 14.98
C LYS A 537 14.34 21.79 14.76
N VAL A 538 14.81 21.42 13.57
CA VAL A 538 16.23 21.43 13.24
C VAL A 538 16.60 22.90 13.34
N PRO A 539 17.39 23.33 14.34
CA PRO A 539 17.68 24.74 14.46
C PRO A 539 18.51 25.10 13.22
N PHE A 540 18.00 26.06 12.47
CA PHE A 540 18.52 26.73 11.28
C PHE A 540 20.00 27.21 11.38
N ALA A 541 20.68 26.91 12.48
CA ALA A 541 22.05 27.28 12.81
C ALA A 541 23.13 26.43 12.09
N TRP A 542 22.82 25.23 11.58
CA TRP A 542 23.84 24.37 10.97
C TRP A 542 24.11 24.64 9.48
N MET A 543 23.19 25.28 8.75
CA MET A 543 23.44 25.70 7.36
C MET A 543 24.32 26.96 7.23
N VAL A 544 24.44 27.78 8.27
CA VAL A 544 25.28 28.99 8.26
C VAL A 544 26.78 28.66 8.45
N LEU A 545 27.11 27.52 9.08
CA LEU A 545 28.49 27.10 9.31
C LEU A 545 29.16 26.47 8.08
N LEU A 546 28.39 25.87 7.17
CA LEU A 546 28.92 25.34 5.90
C LEU A 546 29.08 26.42 4.81
N ALA A 547 28.24 27.47 4.83
CA ALA A 547 28.38 28.63 3.94
C ALA A 547 29.60 29.50 4.31
N SER A 548 29.91 29.66 5.60
CA SER A 548 31.04 30.46 6.07
C SER A 548 32.41 29.79 5.87
N TRP A 549 32.46 28.46 5.71
CA TRP A 549 33.69 27.75 5.35
C TRP A 549 34.06 27.86 3.86
N ARG A 550 33.06 27.95 2.97
CA ARG A 550 33.30 28.15 1.52
C ARG A 550 33.71 29.59 1.17
N ILE A 551 33.23 30.61 1.88
CA ILE A 551 33.60 32.01 1.65
C ILE A 551 35.05 32.29 2.09
N ARG A 552 35.55 31.64 3.17
CA ARG A 552 36.96 31.78 3.59
C ARG A 552 37.97 31.14 2.63
N ARG A 553 37.59 30.11 1.85
CA ARG A 553 38.49 29.49 0.85
C ARG A 553 38.60 30.30 -0.44
N GLN A 554 37.60 31.10 -0.80
CA GLN A 554 37.69 31.99 -1.97
C GLN A 554 38.53 33.25 -1.72
N MET A 555 38.52 33.82 -0.51
CA MET A 555 39.34 35.01 -0.22
C MET A 555 40.85 34.73 -0.10
N VAL A 556 41.27 33.51 0.26
CA VAL A 556 42.70 33.15 0.36
C VAL A 556 43.34 32.89 -1.01
N ARG A 557 42.55 32.64 -2.06
CA ARG A 557 43.08 32.46 -3.43
C ARG A 557 43.31 33.77 -4.20
N THR A 558 42.68 34.88 -3.79
CA THR A 558 42.81 36.17 -4.48
C THR A 558 43.99 37.02 -4.00
N VAL A 559 44.58 36.72 -2.83
CA VAL A 559 45.75 37.46 -2.27
C VAL A 559 47.11 36.88 -2.70
N ARG A 560 47.13 35.83 -3.54
CA ARG A 560 48.38 35.27 -4.13
C ARG A 560 48.59 35.60 -5.61
N LYS A 561 47.81 36.54 -6.17
CA LYS A 561 48.00 37.08 -7.54
C LYS A 561 47.84 38.62 -7.58
N SER A 562 48.52 39.31 -6.68
CA SER A 562 48.88 40.73 -6.83
C SER A 562 50.31 40.93 -6.38
#